data_AF-A0A661JG30-F1
#
_entry.id   AF-A0A661JG30-F1
#
_cell.length_a   1.000
_cell.length_b   1.000
_cell.length_c   1.000
_cell.angle_alpha   90.00
_cell.angle_beta   90.00
_cell.angle_gamma   90.00
#
_symmetry.space_group_name_H-M   'P 1'
#
loop_
_entity.id
_entity.type
_entity.pdbx_description
1 polymer ?
#
loop_
_entity_poly.entity_id
_entity_poly.type
_entity_poly.pdbx_seq_one_letter_code
_entity_poly.pdbx_strand_id
1 'polypeptide(L)'
;MTLWGIILAFTRSLLFGSPKAAQSYMNSVSNPMNKVRERFKTLIRRLTPYRVAILIDDLDRCRSDYAVALLEGIQTLFRDAPVIFVVAADRRWLNACYEEVYQSLKPWVNAPGKSLGTLFLEKTFQLSTSVPAVPPELKKEYWENLIGIDTAEIEGKQKEAIQQAKEKLADIKGEARLMSILRRKNTDPLEQQALRQAVVVQLGKYEVVKRTEHALRKFVPLIEPNPRSMKRMVNAYNTYRALAILLGMDINRDQLALWTILSLRWPQLADALADAPELIEGPNQLGQSVAAEISSLLETQEVREVIQGGTICAPLDTETVRPCAHLRS
;
A
#
# COMPACT_ATOMS: atom_id res chain seq x y z
N MET A 1 -37.87 -30.29 -29.42
CA MET A 1 -37.23 -29.25 -28.57
C MET A 1 -35.74 -29.53 -28.56
N THR A 2 -34.92 -28.64 -29.12
CA THR A 2 -33.49 -28.88 -29.37
C THR A 2 -32.69 -28.79 -28.07
N LEU A 3 -31.70 -29.69 -27.91
CA LEU A 3 -30.79 -29.78 -26.75
C LEU A 3 -30.14 -28.44 -26.34
N TRP A 4 -30.05 -27.49 -27.27
CA TRP A 4 -29.56 -26.13 -27.02
C TRP A 4 -30.43 -25.32 -26.05
N GLY A 5 -31.75 -25.51 -26.06
CA GLY A 5 -32.66 -24.83 -25.13
C GLY A 5 -32.46 -25.26 -23.66
N ILE A 6 -32.08 -26.51 -23.46
CA ILE A 6 -31.82 -27.07 -22.12
C ILE A 6 -30.47 -26.57 -21.57
N ILE A 7 -29.45 -26.45 -22.43
CA ILE A 7 -28.12 -25.94 -22.02
C ILE A 7 -28.19 -24.45 -21.65
N LEU A 8 -28.97 -23.64 -22.38
CA LEU A 8 -29.19 -22.22 -22.07
C LEU A 8 -30.03 -22.01 -20.80
N ALA A 9 -30.98 -22.91 -20.51
CA ALA A 9 -31.73 -22.88 -19.26
C ALA A 9 -30.85 -23.28 -18.05
N PHE A 10 -29.94 -24.24 -18.23
CA PHE A 10 -29.02 -24.67 -17.18
C PHE A 10 -27.94 -23.62 -16.87
N THR A 11 -27.46 -22.88 -17.88
CA THR A 11 -26.49 -21.78 -17.66
C THR A 11 -27.15 -20.56 -17.02
N ARG A 12 -28.42 -20.27 -17.32
CA ARG A 12 -29.18 -19.22 -16.62
C ARG A 12 -29.57 -19.59 -15.19
N SER A 13 -29.84 -20.86 -14.88
CA SER A 13 -30.13 -21.32 -13.52
C SER A 13 -28.92 -21.22 -12.57
N LEU A 14 -27.71 -21.05 -13.10
CA LEU A 14 -26.47 -20.85 -12.33
C LEU A 14 -26.08 -19.37 -12.16
N LEU A 15 -26.87 -18.44 -12.72
CA LEU A 15 -26.75 -17.01 -12.48
C LEU A 15 -27.69 -16.64 -11.33
N PHE A 16 -27.09 -16.44 -10.16
CA PHE A 16 -27.71 -16.01 -8.90
C PHE A 16 -28.40 -14.64 -9.05
N GLY A 17 -29.60 -14.61 -9.63
CA GLY A 17 -30.32 -13.37 -9.94
C GLY A 17 -31.14 -12.76 -8.80
N SER A 18 -31.13 -13.34 -7.59
CA SER A 18 -31.94 -12.84 -6.48
C SER A 18 -31.29 -13.13 -5.11
N PRO A 19 -31.18 -12.12 -4.22
CA PRO A 19 -30.73 -12.31 -2.84
C PRO A 19 -31.54 -13.39 -2.09
N LYS A 20 -32.85 -13.49 -2.36
CA LYS A 20 -33.73 -14.49 -1.74
C LYS A 20 -33.42 -15.92 -2.20
N ALA A 21 -33.03 -16.11 -3.46
CA ALA A 21 -32.65 -17.42 -3.98
C ALA A 21 -31.30 -17.89 -3.42
N ALA A 22 -30.35 -16.96 -3.26
CA ALA A 22 -29.08 -17.23 -2.59
C ALA A 22 -29.30 -17.63 -1.12
N GLN A 23 -30.18 -16.93 -0.41
CA GLN A 23 -30.49 -17.20 1.00
C GLN A 23 -31.22 -18.54 1.21
N SER A 24 -32.17 -18.89 0.34
CA SER A 24 -32.84 -20.20 0.39
C SER A 24 -31.88 -21.36 0.09
N TYR A 25 -30.93 -21.17 -0.83
CA TYR A 25 -29.88 -22.16 -1.12
C TYR A 25 -28.92 -22.32 0.07
N MET A 26 -28.49 -21.22 0.70
CA MET A 26 -27.62 -21.25 1.88
C MET A 26 -28.22 -22.04 3.05
N ASN A 27 -29.54 -21.98 3.24
CA ASN A 27 -30.23 -22.70 4.32
C ASN A 27 -30.42 -24.20 4.05
N SER A 28 -30.24 -24.66 2.80
CA SER A 28 -30.57 -26.04 2.37
C SER A 28 -29.35 -26.96 2.20
N VAL A 29 -28.13 -26.42 2.29
CA VAL A 29 -26.89 -27.18 2.03
C VAL A 29 -26.06 -27.29 3.30
N SER A 30 -25.55 -28.48 3.61
CA SER A 30 -24.71 -28.74 4.80
C SER A 30 -23.38 -27.97 4.81
N ASN A 31 -22.90 -27.49 3.66
CA ASN A 31 -21.75 -26.59 3.56
C ASN A 31 -21.74 -25.79 2.23
N PRO A 32 -22.57 -24.75 2.09
CA PRO A 32 -22.70 -24.00 0.83
C PRO A 32 -21.40 -23.26 0.48
N MET A 33 -20.64 -22.84 1.48
CA MET A 33 -19.46 -22.00 1.30
C MET A 33 -18.26 -22.77 0.73
N ASN A 34 -18.10 -24.05 1.09
CA ASN A 34 -17.09 -24.92 0.47
C ASN A 34 -17.34 -25.10 -1.03
N LYS A 35 -18.61 -25.22 -1.47
CA LYS A 35 -18.93 -25.31 -2.90
C LYS A 35 -18.56 -24.03 -3.65
N VAL A 36 -18.79 -22.87 -3.04
CA VAL A 36 -18.38 -21.57 -3.61
C VAL A 36 -16.86 -21.49 -3.72
N ARG A 37 -16.14 -21.86 -2.67
CA ARG A 37 -14.66 -21.91 -2.66
C ARG A 37 -14.09 -22.80 -3.75
N GLU A 38 -14.58 -24.04 -3.88
CA GLU A 38 -14.08 -24.97 -4.90
C GLU A 38 -14.42 -24.53 -6.33
N ARG A 39 -15.61 -23.97 -6.54
CA ARG A 39 -15.98 -23.41 -7.84
C ARG A 39 -15.10 -22.20 -8.20
N PHE A 40 -14.86 -21.30 -7.26
CA PHE A 40 -13.96 -20.17 -7.45
C PHE A 40 -12.55 -20.65 -7.80
N LYS A 41 -12.00 -21.59 -7.02
CA LYS A 41 -10.67 -22.17 -7.27
C LYS A 41 -10.55 -22.83 -8.65
N THR A 42 -11.60 -23.54 -9.08
CA THR A 42 -11.67 -24.16 -10.41
C THR A 42 -11.67 -23.10 -11.51
N LEU A 43 -12.42 -22.02 -11.33
CA LEU A 43 -12.48 -20.92 -12.30
C LEU A 43 -11.11 -20.25 -12.44
N ILE A 44 -10.46 -19.91 -11.32
CA ILE A 44 -9.13 -19.30 -11.34
C ILE A 44 -8.10 -20.24 -12.00
N ARG A 45 -8.14 -21.54 -11.71
CA ARG A 45 -7.22 -22.51 -12.34
C ARG A 45 -7.39 -22.61 -13.85
N ARG A 46 -8.62 -22.51 -14.37
CA ARG A 46 -8.90 -22.54 -15.82
C ARG A 46 -8.34 -21.33 -16.57
N LEU A 47 -8.07 -20.23 -15.85
CA LEU A 47 -7.46 -19.03 -16.41
C LEU A 47 -5.93 -19.14 -16.48
N THR A 48 -5.31 -20.24 -16.03
CA THR A 48 -3.86 -20.48 -16.21
C THR A 48 -3.50 -20.44 -17.71
N PRO A 49 -2.41 -19.77 -18.12
CA PRO A 49 -1.32 -19.19 -17.31
C PRO A 49 -1.54 -17.74 -16.87
N TYR A 50 -2.70 -17.13 -17.14
CA TYR A 50 -2.97 -15.75 -16.78
C TYR A 50 -3.06 -15.58 -15.25
N ARG A 51 -2.48 -14.48 -14.76
CA ARG A 51 -2.61 -14.06 -13.37
C ARG A 51 -3.89 -13.25 -13.21
N VAL A 52 -4.71 -13.59 -12.21
CA VAL A 52 -5.99 -12.91 -11.96
C VAL A 52 -5.81 -11.89 -10.84
N ALA A 53 -6.28 -10.67 -11.08
CA ALA A 53 -6.44 -9.65 -10.06
C ALA A 53 -7.93 -9.27 -9.94
N ILE A 54 -8.42 -9.11 -8.71
CA ILE A 54 -9.77 -8.65 -8.40
C ILE A 54 -9.64 -7.27 -7.75
N LEU A 55 -10.17 -6.25 -8.42
CA LEU A 55 -10.20 -4.88 -7.94
C LEU A 55 -11.49 -4.66 -7.15
N ILE A 56 -11.36 -4.17 -5.93
CA ILE A 56 -12.47 -3.81 -5.04
C ILE A 56 -12.29 -2.33 -4.71
N ASP A 57 -13.31 -1.54 -4.96
CA ASP A 57 -13.30 -0.09 -4.78
C ASP A 57 -14.51 0.34 -3.92
N ASP A 58 -14.47 1.58 -3.41
CA ASP A 58 -15.56 2.22 -2.66
C ASP A 58 -16.04 1.44 -1.40
N LEU A 59 -15.16 0.67 -0.74
CA LEU A 59 -15.52 0.01 0.53
C LEU A 59 -15.85 1.01 1.64
N ASP A 60 -15.28 2.20 1.54
CA ASP A 60 -15.54 3.35 2.41
C ASP A 60 -16.91 4.01 2.20
N ARG A 61 -17.70 3.54 1.22
CA ARG A 61 -19.12 3.89 1.08
C ARG A 61 -20.07 2.85 1.66
N CYS A 62 -19.52 1.72 2.12
CA CYS A 62 -20.30 0.63 2.69
C CYS A 62 -20.50 0.83 4.19
N ARG A 63 -21.53 0.15 4.72
CA ARG A 63 -21.68 -0.02 6.18
C ARG A 63 -20.50 -0.80 6.75
N SER A 64 -20.15 -0.48 8.00
CA SER A 64 -19.04 -1.09 8.72
C SER A 64 -19.11 -2.61 8.77
N ASP A 65 -20.29 -3.18 9.07
CA ASP A 65 -20.50 -4.63 9.15
C ASP A 65 -20.29 -5.34 7.81
N TYR A 66 -20.78 -4.75 6.72
CA TYR A 66 -20.59 -5.29 5.37
C TYR A 66 -19.11 -5.24 4.96
N ALA A 67 -18.44 -4.10 5.13
CA ALA A 67 -17.05 -3.93 4.75
C ALA A 67 -16.13 -4.93 5.49
N VAL A 68 -16.34 -5.07 6.80
CA VAL A 68 -15.59 -6.03 7.63
C VAL A 68 -15.87 -7.47 7.21
N ALA A 69 -17.14 -7.85 7.06
CA ALA A 69 -17.51 -9.21 6.67
C ALA A 69 -16.98 -9.61 5.29
N LEU A 70 -16.96 -8.68 4.32
CA LEU A 70 -16.39 -8.91 3.00
C LEU A 70 -14.88 -9.18 3.09
N LEU A 71 -14.13 -8.34 3.79
CA LEU A 71 -12.69 -8.46 3.95
C LEU A 71 -12.29 -9.75 4.69
N GLU A 72 -13.06 -10.16 5.70
CA GLU A 72 -12.88 -11.42 6.42
C GLU A 72 -13.25 -12.64 5.55
N GLY A 73 -14.32 -12.52 4.77
CA GLY A 73 -14.73 -13.52 3.79
C GLY A 73 -13.64 -13.78 2.77
N ILE A 74 -13.00 -12.73 2.24
CA ILE A 74 -11.89 -12.85 1.29
C ILE A 74 -10.73 -13.63 1.92
N GLN A 75 -10.33 -13.29 3.15
CA GLN A 75 -9.22 -13.95 3.85
C GLN A 75 -9.48 -15.41 4.17
N THR A 76 -10.74 -15.77 4.42
CA THR A 76 -11.14 -17.11 4.85
C THR A 76 -11.38 -18.02 3.65
N LEU A 77 -12.06 -17.52 2.62
CA LEU A 77 -12.54 -18.35 1.51
C LEU A 77 -11.52 -18.49 0.37
N PHE A 78 -10.72 -17.46 0.10
CA PHE A 78 -9.94 -17.39 -1.14
C PHE A 78 -8.43 -17.40 -0.93
N ARG A 79 -7.96 -17.65 0.30
CA ARG A 79 -6.53 -17.65 0.66
C ARG A 79 -5.64 -18.53 -0.22
N ASP A 80 -6.15 -19.67 -0.68
CA ASP A 80 -5.37 -20.66 -1.44
C ASP A 80 -5.58 -20.58 -2.97
N ALA A 81 -6.35 -19.61 -3.45
CA ALA A 81 -6.52 -19.38 -4.87
C ALA A 81 -5.38 -18.48 -5.38
N PRO A 82 -4.80 -18.74 -6.56
CA PRO A 82 -3.74 -17.91 -7.13
C PRO A 82 -4.33 -16.63 -7.74
N VAL A 83 -4.87 -15.77 -6.88
CA VAL A 83 -5.51 -14.50 -7.21
C VAL A 83 -4.96 -13.40 -6.31
N ILE A 84 -4.86 -12.19 -6.84
CA ILE A 84 -4.51 -10.99 -6.07
C ILE A 84 -5.78 -10.17 -5.86
N PHE A 85 -6.08 -9.81 -4.62
CA PHE A 85 -7.12 -8.83 -4.32
C PHE A 85 -6.46 -7.47 -4.13
N VAL A 86 -6.95 -6.46 -4.86
CA VAL A 86 -6.51 -5.07 -4.72
C VAL A 86 -7.71 -4.29 -4.21
N VAL A 87 -7.56 -3.67 -3.04
CA VAL A 87 -8.61 -2.87 -2.41
C VAL A 87 -8.18 -1.42 -2.45
N ALA A 88 -8.98 -0.58 -3.10
CA ALA A 88 -8.91 0.87 -3.04
C ALA A 88 -10.01 1.35 -2.08
N ALA A 89 -9.62 2.01 -1.00
CA ALA A 89 -10.53 2.54 0.02
C ALA A 89 -9.77 3.49 0.94
N ASP A 90 -10.49 4.39 1.61
CA ASP A 90 -9.93 5.18 2.70
C ASP A 90 -9.51 4.27 3.89
N ARG A 91 -8.23 4.32 4.24
CA ARG A 91 -7.65 3.53 5.34
C ARG A 91 -8.23 3.92 6.70
N ARG A 92 -8.45 5.22 6.95
CA ARG A 92 -9.02 5.74 8.20
C ARG A 92 -10.46 5.26 8.35
N TRP A 93 -11.23 5.25 7.26
CA TRP A 93 -12.58 4.69 7.23
C TRP A 93 -12.61 3.20 7.58
N LEU A 94 -11.79 2.39 6.90
CA LEU A 94 -11.74 0.96 7.20
C LEU A 94 -11.27 0.68 8.63
N ASN A 95 -10.36 1.50 9.16
CA ASN A 95 -9.93 1.43 10.56
C ASN A 95 -11.13 1.62 11.50
N ALA A 96 -11.88 2.70 11.30
CA ALA A 96 -13.07 3.00 12.08
C ALA A 96 -14.14 1.89 11.98
N CYS A 97 -14.33 1.30 10.80
CA CYS A 97 -15.24 0.17 10.61
C CYS A 97 -14.88 -1.02 11.52
N TYR A 98 -13.59 -1.38 11.58
CA TYR A 98 -13.13 -2.45 12.47
C TYR A 98 -13.27 -2.08 13.95
N GLU A 99 -13.00 -0.82 14.32
CA GLU A 99 -13.18 -0.36 15.70
C GLU A 99 -14.64 -0.38 16.14
N GLU A 100 -15.57 -0.03 15.24
CA GLU A 100 -17.01 -0.08 15.49
C GLU A 100 -17.49 -1.52 15.66
N VAL A 101 -17.16 -2.41 14.72
CA VAL A 101 -17.63 -3.80 14.73
C VAL A 101 -17.05 -4.59 15.92
N TYR A 102 -15.80 -4.33 16.30
CA TYR A 102 -15.10 -5.05 17.36
C TYR A 102 -14.89 -4.23 18.64
N GLN A 103 -15.70 -3.19 18.87
CA GLN A 103 -15.56 -2.27 20.00
C GLN A 103 -15.44 -2.98 21.36
N SER A 104 -16.15 -4.09 21.55
CA SER A 104 -16.13 -4.88 22.79
C SER A 104 -14.76 -5.47 23.14
N LEU A 105 -13.85 -5.59 22.17
CA LEU A 105 -12.50 -6.13 22.36
C LEU A 105 -11.48 -5.05 22.78
N LYS A 106 -11.81 -3.76 22.62
CA LYS A 106 -10.89 -2.64 22.88
C LYS A 106 -10.23 -2.67 24.27
N PRO A 107 -10.92 -3.05 25.38
CA PRO A 107 -10.28 -3.12 26.70
C PRO A 107 -9.19 -4.18 26.82
N TRP A 108 -9.21 -5.19 25.96
CA TRP A 108 -8.35 -6.38 26.05
C TRP A 108 -7.24 -6.40 25.01
N VAL A 109 -7.41 -5.63 23.94
CA VAL A 109 -6.49 -5.59 22.81
C VAL A 109 -5.94 -4.18 22.68
N ASN A 110 -4.73 -3.97 23.18
CA ASN A 110 -4.00 -2.72 23.06
C ASN A 110 -2.60 -2.95 22.47
N ALA A 111 -2.09 -1.95 21.76
CA ALA A 111 -0.72 -1.90 21.31
C ALA A 111 -0.32 -0.42 21.21
N PRO A 112 0.82 0.00 21.80
CA PRO A 112 1.24 1.40 21.77
C PRO A 112 1.29 1.97 20.34
N GLY A 113 0.61 3.09 20.11
CA GLY A 113 0.57 3.78 18.81
C GLY A 113 -0.26 3.09 17.71
N LYS A 114 -1.03 2.05 18.05
CA LYS A 114 -1.91 1.32 17.13
C LYS A 114 -3.34 1.24 17.68
N SER A 115 -4.30 1.71 16.89
CA SER A 115 -5.72 1.48 17.14
C SER A 115 -6.10 0.01 16.94
N LEU A 116 -7.26 -0.40 17.46
CA LEU A 116 -7.77 -1.77 17.28
C LEU A 116 -7.96 -2.07 15.77
N GLY A 117 -8.52 -1.12 15.03
CA GLY A 117 -8.69 -1.23 13.59
C GLY A 117 -7.37 -1.37 12.85
N THR A 118 -6.31 -0.69 13.29
CA THR A 118 -4.96 -0.83 12.71
C THR A 118 -4.47 -2.27 12.80
N LEU A 119 -4.68 -2.93 13.95
CA LEU A 119 -4.27 -4.32 14.17
C LEU A 119 -5.02 -5.29 13.24
N PHE A 120 -6.30 -5.02 12.94
CA PHE A 120 -7.07 -5.80 11.97
C PHE A 120 -6.63 -5.54 10.53
N LEU A 121 -6.43 -4.28 10.14
CA LEU A 121 -5.96 -3.93 8.78
C LEU A 121 -4.60 -4.54 8.50
N GLU A 122 -3.69 -4.50 9.48
CA GLU A 122 -2.39 -5.18 9.39
C GLU A 122 -2.53 -6.68 9.14
N LYS A 123 -3.54 -7.33 9.74
CA LYS A 123 -3.84 -8.75 9.54
C LYS A 123 -4.46 -9.03 8.18
N THR A 124 -5.21 -8.07 7.67
CA THR A 124 -5.98 -8.18 6.42
C THR A 124 -5.11 -7.99 5.19
N PHE A 125 -4.27 -6.97 5.20
CA PHE A 125 -3.46 -6.59 4.04
C PHE A 125 -2.01 -7.06 4.20
N GLN A 126 -1.50 -7.73 3.17
CA GLN A 126 -0.09 -8.12 3.11
C GLN A 126 0.82 -6.96 2.65
N LEU A 127 0.27 -6.11 1.79
CA LEU A 127 0.89 -4.89 1.27
C LEU A 127 -0.19 -3.79 1.32
N SER A 128 0.19 -2.62 1.81
CA SER A 128 -0.65 -1.42 1.82
C SER A 128 0.22 -0.24 1.41
N THR A 129 -0.30 0.63 0.57
CA THR A 129 0.34 1.87 0.15
C THR A 129 -0.72 2.95 0.01
N SER A 130 -0.36 4.19 0.34
CA SER A 130 -1.20 5.34 0.06
C SER A 130 -1.01 5.77 -1.39
N VAL A 131 -2.03 6.44 -1.93
CA VAL A 131 -1.89 7.18 -3.18
C VAL A 131 -1.20 8.50 -2.82
N PRO A 132 0.01 8.78 -3.31
CA PRO A 132 0.73 9.99 -2.89
C PRO A 132 -0.02 11.25 -3.30
N ALA A 133 0.13 12.32 -2.51
CA ALA A 133 -0.36 13.64 -2.88
C ALA A 133 0.24 14.10 -4.21
N VAL A 134 -0.58 14.72 -5.06
CA VAL A 134 -0.13 15.30 -6.34
C VAL A 134 0.72 16.54 -6.06
N PRO A 135 2.00 16.58 -6.48
CA PRO A 135 2.84 17.77 -6.37
C PRO A 135 2.21 18.98 -7.06
N PRO A 136 2.42 20.22 -6.57
CA PRO A 136 1.82 21.42 -7.14
C PRO A 136 2.07 21.59 -8.65
N GLU A 137 3.26 21.21 -9.12
CA GLU A 137 3.67 21.30 -10.51
C GLU A 137 2.83 20.35 -11.39
N LEU A 138 2.70 19.10 -10.96
CA LEU A 138 1.88 18.08 -11.64
C LEU A 138 0.39 18.41 -11.57
N LYS A 139 -0.07 19.05 -10.48
CA LYS A 139 -1.47 19.47 -10.33
C LYS A 139 -1.86 20.51 -11.38
N LYS A 140 -0.98 21.47 -11.67
CA LYS A 140 -1.21 22.50 -12.70
C LYS A 140 -1.30 21.86 -14.09
N GLU A 141 -0.33 21.03 -14.46
CA GLU A 141 -0.32 20.32 -15.74
C GLU A 141 -1.56 19.44 -15.92
N TYR A 142 -1.91 18.66 -14.89
CA TYR A 142 -3.11 17.83 -14.92
C TYR A 142 -4.39 18.65 -15.09
N TRP A 143 -4.48 19.80 -14.42
CA TRP A 143 -5.62 20.71 -14.57
C TRP A 143 -5.72 21.29 -15.98
N GLU A 144 -4.61 21.75 -16.56
CA GLU A 144 -4.53 22.27 -17.94
C GLU A 144 -4.95 21.20 -18.97
N ASN A 145 -4.59 19.93 -18.73
CA ASN A 145 -5.03 18.80 -19.54
C ASN A 145 -6.54 18.55 -19.41
N LEU A 146 -7.10 18.59 -18.19
CA LEU A 146 -8.53 18.35 -17.96
C LEU A 146 -9.43 19.40 -18.65
N ILE A 147 -8.95 20.63 -18.79
CA ILE A 147 -9.68 21.70 -19.49
C ILE A 147 -9.51 21.67 -21.02
N GLY A 148 -8.86 20.62 -21.55
CA GLY A 148 -8.84 20.34 -22.99
C GLY A 148 -7.77 21.09 -23.78
N ILE A 149 -6.69 21.52 -23.12
CA ILE A 149 -5.52 22.05 -23.82
C ILE A 149 -4.71 20.87 -24.35
N ASP A 150 -4.97 20.48 -25.60
CA ASP A 150 -4.15 19.64 -26.50
C ASP A 150 -3.53 18.35 -25.89
N THR A 151 -4.35 17.32 -25.64
CA THR A 151 -3.97 16.14 -24.79
C THR A 151 -3.63 14.85 -25.53
N ALA A 152 -4.13 14.65 -26.75
CA ALA A 152 -3.95 13.36 -27.46
C ALA A 152 -2.50 13.11 -27.90
N GLU A 153 -1.78 14.17 -28.29
CA GLU A 153 -0.36 14.08 -28.67
C GLU A 153 0.54 13.81 -27.45
N ILE A 154 0.14 14.28 -26.26
CA ILE A 154 0.88 14.13 -25.01
C ILE A 154 0.88 12.67 -24.53
N GLU A 155 -0.27 11.99 -24.57
CA GLU A 155 -0.36 10.58 -24.15
C GLU A 155 0.51 9.65 -25.01
N GLY A 156 0.56 9.90 -26.33
CA GLY A 156 1.42 9.17 -27.26
C GLY A 156 2.89 9.35 -26.92
N LYS A 157 3.33 10.62 -26.80
CA LYS A 157 4.70 10.97 -26.41
C LYS A 157 5.10 10.38 -25.06
N GLN A 158 4.20 10.35 -24.09
CA GLN A 158 4.46 9.77 -22.77
C GLN A 158 4.74 8.25 -22.87
N LYS A 159 3.91 7.51 -23.60
CA LYS A 159 4.10 6.06 -23.79
C LYS A 159 5.42 5.75 -24.49
N GLU A 160 5.76 6.51 -25.52
CA GLU A 160 7.01 6.37 -26.26
C GLU A 160 8.23 6.67 -25.37
N ALA A 161 8.20 7.77 -24.62
CA ALA A 161 9.27 8.14 -23.69
C ALA A 161 9.51 7.04 -22.63
N ILE A 162 8.43 6.46 -22.08
CA ILE A 162 8.51 5.36 -21.11
C ILE A 162 9.19 4.13 -21.75
N GLN A 163 8.82 3.79 -22.98
CA GLN A 163 9.38 2.64 -23.68
C GLN A 163 10.87 2.83 -23.95
N GLN A 164 11.26 3.99 -24.48
CA GLN A 164 12.67 4.33 -24.72
C GLN A 164 13.48 4.32 -23.42
N ALA A 165 12.94 4.85 -22.32
CA ALA A 165 13.61 4.83 -21.02
C ALA A 165 13.81 3.40 -20.51
N LYS A 166 12.82 2.50 -20.68
CA LYS A 166 12.94 1.09 -20.30
C LYS A 166 14.05 0.38 -21.08
N GLU A 167 14.15 0.64 -22.38
CA GLU A 167 15.19 0.09 -23.25
C GLU A 167 16.58 0.59 -22.86
N LYS A 168 16.75 1.92 -22.67
CA LYS A 168 18.00 2.54 -22.20
C LYS A 168 18.50 1.94 -20.88
N LEU A 169 17.59 1.53 -20.00
CA LEU A 169 17.92 0.99 -18.67
C LEU A 169 17.90 -0.55 -18.60
N ALA A 170 17.61 -1.26 -19.69
CA ALA A 170 17.38 -2.71 -19.67
C ALA A 170 18.58 -3.51 -19.13
N ASP A 171 19.78 -3.11 -19.55
CA ASP A 171 21.05 -3.79 -19.24
C ASP A 171 21.78 -3.21 -18.02
N ILE A 172 21.21 -2.17 -17.40
CA ILE A 172 21.85 -1.48 -16.29
C ILE A 172 21.57 -2.24 -15.00
N LYS A 173 22.64 -2.75 -14.40
CA LYS A 173 22.59 -3.46 -13.13
C LYS A 173 23.05 -2.58 -11.98
N GLY A 174 22.33 -2.67 -10.87
CA GLY A 174 22.68 -2.04 -9.60
C GLY A 174 22.05 -0.67 -9.39
N GLU A 175 21.49 -0.48 -8.20
CA GLU A 175 20.78 0.74 -7.80
C GLU A 175 21.65 2.00 -7.93
N ALA A 176 22.91 1.97 -7.48
CA ALA A 176 23.78 3.14 -7.50
C ALA A 176 23.96 3.73 -8.92
N ARG A 177 24.02 2.87 -9.94
CA ARG A 177 24.14 3.28 -11.35
C ARG A 177 22.81 3.79 -11.91
N LEU A 178 21.68 3.21 -11.50
CA LEU A 178 20.36 3.73 -11.86
C LEU A 178 20.14 5.13 -11.27
N MET A 179 20.50 5.33 -10.00
CA MET A 179 20.38 6.63 -9.33
C MET A 179 21.29 7.70 -9.93
N SER A 180 22.50 7.35 -10.38
CA SER A 180 23.39 8.32 -11.03
C SER A 180 22.86 8.81 -12.38
N ILE A 181 22.07 7.99 -13.08
CA ILE A 181 21.40 8.39 -14.33
C ILE A 181 20.24 9.34 -14.03
N LEU A 182 19.44 9.07 -12.99
CA LEU A 182 18.37 9.97 -12.55
C LEU A 182 18.86 11.35 -12.10
N ARG A 183 20.05 11.40 -11.49
CA ARG A 183 20.68 12.64 -11.02
C ARG A 183 21.23 13.50 -12.14
N ARG A 184 21.39 12.96 -13.37
CA ARG A 184 21.75 13.78 -14.52
C ARG A 184 20.57 14.68 -14.84
N LYS A 185 20.81 15.99 -14.83
CA LYS A 185 19.78 16.98 -15.08
C LYS A 185 19.30 16.81 -16.52
N ASN A 186 18.05 16.39 -16.70
CA ASN A 186 17.37 16.43 -17.98
C ASN A 186 16.48 17.67 -18.04
N THR A 187 16.40 18.28 -19.22
CA THR A 187 15.64 19.53 -19.44
C THR A 187 14.16 19.25 -19.72
N ASP A 188 13.82 18.03 -20.16
CA ASP A 188 12.45 17.61 -20.46
C ASP A 188 11.78 16.90 -19.25
N PRO A 189 10.72 17.49 -18.65
CA PRO A 189 9.96 16.86 -17.57
C PRO A 189 9.36 15.50 -17.93
N LEU A 190 8.91 15.33 -19.18
CA LEU A 190 8.26 14.10 -19.65
C LEU A 190 9.27 12.94 -19.71
N GLU A 191 10.44 13.18 -20.30
CA GLU A 191 11.52 12.19 -20.35
C GLU A 191 12.05 11.88 -18.95
N GLN A 192 12.16 12.88 -18.07
CA GLN A 192 12.56 12.68 -16.68
C GLN A 192 11.56 11.78 -15.92
N GLN A 193 10.26 11.98 -16.11
CA GLN A 193 9.23 11.15 -15.49
C GLN A 193 9.24 9.72 -16.04
N ALA A 194 9.38 9.57 -17.36
CA ALA A 194 9.54 8.27 -18.00
C ALA A 194 10.76 7.50 -17.46
N LEU A 195 11.88 8.21 -17.25
CA LEU A 195 13.10 7.65 -16.68
C LEU A 195 12.89 7.16 -15.24
N ARG A 196 12.21 7.93 -14.40
CA ARG A 196 11.85 7.52 -13.02
C ARG A 196 11.02 6.24 -13.02
N GLN A 197 10.00 6.16 -13.87
CA GLN A 197 9.16 4.97 -14.01
C GLN A 197 9.98 3.74 -14.44
N ALA A 198 10.84 3.91 -15.45
CA ALA A 198 11.71 2.83 -15.91
C ALA A 198 12.69 2.37 -14.83
N VAL A 199 13.25 3.27 -14.02
CA VAL A 199 14.09 2.91 -12.87
C VAL A 199 13.32 2.09 -11.85
N VAL A 200 12.10 2.48 -11.48
CA VAL A 200 11.30 1.71 -10.50
C VAL A 200 11.02 0.29 -10.99
N VAL A 201 10.73 0.11 -12.28
CA VAL A 201 10.59 -1.22 -12.88
C VAL A 201 11.89 -2.03 -12.75
N GLN A 202 13.04 -1.41 -12.95
CA GLN A 202 14.35 -2.07 -12.77
C GLN A 202 14.63 -2.42 -11.30
N LEU A 203 14.24 -1.57 -10.34
CA LEU A 203 14.40 -1.85 -8.91
C LEU A 203 13.59 -3.06 -8.45
N GLY A 204 12.46 -3.34 -9.10
CA GLY A 204 11.65 -4.53 -8.85
C GLY A 204 12.30 -5.85 -9.31
N LYS A 205 13.42 -5.81 -10.04
CA LYS A 205 14.14 -7.03 -10.45
C LYS A 205 14.83 -7.69 -9.26
N TYR A 206 14.77 -9.03 -9.21
CA TYR A 206 15.23 -9.86 -8.09
C TYR A 206 16.67 -9.54 -7.60
N GLU A 207 17.62 -9.30 -8.52
CA GLU A 207 19.01 -8.99 -8.14
C GLU A 207 19.12 -7.70 -7.33
N VAL A 208 18.33 -6.67 -7.68
CA VAL A 208 18.32 -5.39 -6.98
C VAL A 208 17.64 -5.51 -5.63
N VAL A 209 16.51 -6.22 -5.58
CA VAL A 209 15.78 -6.51 -4.32
C VAL A 209 16.70 -7.18 -3.30
N LYS A 210 17.49 -8.19 -3.69
CA LYS A 210 18.44 -8.86 -2.79
C LYS A 210 19.49 -7.91 -2.20
N ARG A 211 20.00 -6.95 -2.99
CA ARG A 211 20.95 -5.94 -2.48
C ARG A 211 20.29 -4.98 -1.50
N THR A 212 19.04 -4.60 -1.75
CA THR A 212 18.26 -3.79 -0.82
C THR A 212 18.05 -4.51 0.51
N GLU A 213 17.70 -5.80 0.48
CA GLU A 213 17.58 -6.62 1.70
C GLU A 213 18.88 -6.65 2.52
N HIS A 214 20.03 -6.75 1.86
CA HIS A 214 21.33 -6.68 2.53
C HIS A 214 21.57 -5.32 3.20
N ALA A 215 21.17 -4.21 2.56
CA ALA A 215 21.28 -2.87 3.13
C ALA A 215 20.38 -2.67 4.36
N LEU A 216 19.22 -3.34 4.41
CA LEU A 216 18.29 -3.27 5.53
C LEU A 216 18.76 -4.07 6.78
N ARG A 217 19.77 -4.93 6.65
CA ARG A 217 20.24 -5.80 7.74
C ARG A 217 20.65 -5.03 9.00
N LYS A 218 21.17 -3.81 8.87
CA LYS A 218 21.59 -2.98 10.01
C LYS A 218 20.43 -2.47 10.86
N PHE A 219 19.20 -2.51 10.35
CA PHE A 219 18.00 -2.07 11.07
C PHE A 219 17.32 -3.17 11.89
N VAL A 220 17.82 -4.42 11.85
CA VAL A 220 17.24 -5.57 12.59
C VAL A 220 16.97 -5.26 14.07
N PRO A 221 17.86 -4.57 14.82
CA PRO A 221 17.59 -4.24 16.22
C PRO A 221 16.36 -3.35 16.45
N LEU A 222 15.94 -2.58 15.45
CA LEU A 222 14.83 -1.64 15.52
C LEU A 222 13.49 -2.23 15.04
N ILE A 223 13.51 -3.42 14.46
CA ILE A 223 12.35 -4.11 13.88
C ILE A 223 11.79 -5.12 14.89
N GLU A 224 10.46 -5.24 14.96
CA GLU A 224 9.80 -6.25 15.80
C GLU A 224 10.24 -7.69 15.43
N PRO A 225 10.49 -8.57 16.42
CA PRO A 225 10.93 -9.96 16.20
C PRO A 225 9.78 -10.86 15.72
N ASN A 226 9.18 -10.52 14.58
CA ASN A 226 8.05 -11.21 13.99
C ASN A 226 8.27 -11.35 12.47
N PRO A 227 8.24 -12.58 11.90
CA PRO A 227 8.41 -12.81 10.46
C PRO A 227 7.47 -11.98 9.58
N ARG A 228 6.24 -11.73 10.05
CA ARG A 228 5.27 -10.88 9.35
C ARG A 228 5.70 -9.42 9.34
N SER A 229 6.12 -8.88 10.49
CA SER A 229 6.60 -7.50 10.60
C SER A 229 7.87 -7.29 9.76
N MET A 230 8.79 -8.26 9.76
CA MET A 230 10.00 -8.22 8.93
C MET A 230 9.69 -8.21 7.43
N LYS A 231 8.81 -9.10 6.95
CA LYS A 231 8.38 -9.11 5.54
C LYS A 231 7.66 -7.80 5.16
N ARG A 232 6.81 -7.29 6.06
CA ARG A 232 6.13 -6.01 5.85
C ARG A 232 7.11 -4.84 5.76
N MET A 233 8.14 -4.82 6.60
CA MET A 233 9.20 -3.81 6.55
C MET A 233 9.88 -3.76 5.19
N VAL A 234 10.32 -4.91 4.67
CA VAL A 234 10.96 -4.98 3.34
C VAL A 234 10.01 -4.49 2.24
N ASN A 235 8.76 -4.94 2.26
CA ASN A 235 7.75 -4.55 1.28
C ASN A 235 7.41 -3.05 1.34
N ALA A 236 7.18 -2.51 2.54
CA ALA A 236 6.87 -1.10 2.75
C ALA A 236 8.05 -0.21 2.35
N TYR A 237 9.28 -0.59 2.72
CA TYR A 237 10.49 0.15 2.32
C TYR A 237 10.64 0.20 0.80
N ASN A 238 10.51 -0.94 0.12
CA ASN A 238 10.62 -1.00 -1.35
C ASN A 238 9.53 -0.14 -2.02
N THR A 239 8.33 -0.13 -1.45
CA THR A 239 7.21 0.69 -1.93
C THR A 239 7.48 2.18 -1.74
N TYR A 240 7.86 2.59 -0.53
CA TYR A 240 8.23 3.98 -0.25
C TYR A 240 9.44 4.44 -1.06
N ARG A 241 10.42 3.57 -1.31
CA ARG A 241 11.57 3.86 -2.17
C ARG A 241 11.14 4.07 -3.62
N ALA A 242 10.25 3.23 -4.14
CA ALA A 242 9.69 3.40 -5.47
C ALA A 242 8.89 4.71 -5.58
N LEU A 243 8.04 5.01 -4.61
CA LEU A 243 7.26 6.25 -4.57
C LEU A 243 8.16 7.49 -4.49
N ALA A 244 9.16 7.51 -3.62
CA ALA A 244 10.12 8.61 -3.52
C ALA A 244 10.81 8.87 -4.87
N ILE A 245 11.20 7.82 -5.60
CA ILE A 245 11.81 7.96 -6.94
C ILE A 245 10.82 8.50 -7.97
N LEU A 246 9.57 8.00 -7.97
CA LEU A 246 8.53 8.48 -8.89
C LEU A 246 8.17 9.95 -8.66
N LEU A 247 8.15 10.37 -7.41
CA LEU A 247 7.90 11.76 -7.01
C LEU A 247 9.14 12.65 -7.16
N GLY A 248 10.30 12.07 -7.48
CA GLY A 248 11.55 12.83 -7.62
C GLY A 248 12.12 13.34 -6.30
N MET A 249 11.78 12.70 -5.17
CA MET A 249 12.25 13.05 -3.84
C MET A 249 13.65 12.49 -3.60
N ASP A 250 14.58 13.34 -3.16
CA ASP A 250 15.92 12.92 -2.75
C ASP A 250 15.96 12.67 -1.24
N ILE A 251 15.50 11.48 -0.84
CA ILE A 251 15.52 11.04 0.57
C ILE A 251 16.66 10.03 0.76
N ASN A 252 17.45 10.22 1.82
CA ASN A 252 18.48 9.26 2.19
C ASN A 252 17.88 7.87 2.47
N ARG A 253 18.55 6.82 2.01
CA ARG A 253 18.07 5.44 2.16
C ARG A 253 17.87 5.01 3.61
N ASP A 254 18.74 5.47 4.50
CA ASP A 254 18.72 5.09 5.91
C ASP A 254 17.60 5.80 6.64
N GLN A 255 17.45 7.10 6.37
CA GLN A 255 16.32 7.88 6.88
C GLN A 255 14.98 7.34 6.36
N LEU A 256 14.90 6.97 5.09
CA LEU A 256 13.69 6.34 4.55
C LEU A 256 13.38 5.00 5.27
N ALA A 257 14.40 4.22 5.60
CA ALA A 257 14.22 2.98 6.36
C ALA A 257 13.72 3.27 7.79
N LEU A 258 14.28 4.27 8.49
CA LEU A 258 13.80 4.68 9.81
C LEU A 258 12.36 5.20 9.77
N TRP A 259 12.03 6.04 8.78
CA TRP A 259 10.66 6.49 8.55
C TRP A 259 9.71 5.31 8.32
N THR A 260 10.15 4.30 7.55
CA THR A 260 9.37 3.08 7.32
C THR A 260 9.15 2.30 8.63
N ILE A 261 10.18 2.17 9.47
CA ILE A 261 10.06 1.48 10.77
C ILE A 261 9.08 2.21 11.67
N LEU A 262 9.24 3.53 11.81
CA LEU A 262 8.35 4.40 12.58
C LEU A 262 6.91 4.26 12.10
N SER A 263 6.71 4.34 10.78
CA SER A 263 5.43 4.20 10.08
C SER A 263 4.70 2.88 10.31
N LEU A 264 5.44 1.80 10.55
CA LEU A 264 4.90 0.45 10.77
C LEU A 264 4.69 0.14 12.25
N ARG A 265 5.59 0.62 13.12
CA ARG A 265 5.55 0.34 14.56
C ARG A 265 4.58 1.27 15.29
N TRP A 266 4.59 2.56 14.96
CA TRP A 266 3.72 3.57 15.57
C TRP A 266 2.98 4.39 14.50
N PRO A 267 1.99 3.80 13.79
CA PRO A 267 1.28 4.48 12.72
C PRO A 267 0.60 5.79 13.14
N GLN A 268 0.04 5.87 14.35
CA GLN A 268 -0.58 7.11 14.85
C GLN A 268 0.44 8.23 15.06
N LEU A 269 1.64 7.91 15.55
CA LEU A 269 2.75 8.85 15.66
C LEU A 269 3.23 9.30 14.28
N ALA A 270 3.35 8.36 13.34
CA ALA A 270 3.72 8.68 11.97
C ALA A 270 2.67 9.56 11.26
N ASP A 271 1.38 9.36 11.54
CA ASP A 271 0.31 10.21 11.01
C ASP A 271 0.38 11.62 11.65
N ALA A 272 0.61 11.72 12.96
CA ALA A 272 0.81 13.01 13.63
C ALA A 272 2.05 13.77 13.11
N LEU A 273 3.15 13.06 12.85
CA LEU A 273 4.37 13.64 12.25
C LEU A 273 4.18 14.01 10.78
N ALA A 274 3.33 13.30 10.05
CA ALA A 274 3.00 13.67 8.68
C ALA A 274 2.18 14.96 8.63
N ASP A 275 1.26 15.15 9.58
CA ASP A 275 0.46 16.37 9.72
C ASP A 275 1.31 17.54 10.28
N ALA A 276 2.22 17.27 11.21
CA ALA A 276 3.10 18.25 11.84
C ALA A 276 4.56 17.72 11.98
N PRO A 277 5.41 17.89 10.95
CA PRO A 277 6.78 17.38 10.95
C PRO A 277 7.67 17.90 12.08
N GLU A 278 7.41 19.12 12.57
CA GLU A 278 8.21 19.80 13.61
C GLU A 278 8.13 19.09 14.97
N LEU A 279 7.11 18.24 15.18
CA LEU A 279 6.95 17.42 16.40
C LEU A 279 8.13 16.47 16.65
N ILE A 280 8.95 16.18 15.64
CA ILE A 280 10.12 15.33 15.79
C ILE A 280 11.22 15.95 16.67
N GLU A 281 11.25 17.27 16.76
CA GLU A 281 12.22 18.02 17.56
C GLU A 281 11.85 18.09 19.04
N GLY A 282 10.58 17.78 19.38
CA GLY A 282 10.11 17.62 20.75
C GLY A 282 8.64 17.97 20.96
N PRO A 283 8.04 17.54 22.09
CA PRO A 283 6.62 17.72 22.38
C PRO A 283 6.22 19.19 22.70
N ASN A 284 7.19 20.08 22.92
CA ASN A 284 6.95 21.47 23.36
C ASN A 284 6.27 22.37 22.32
N GLN A 285 5.97 21.85 21.12
CA GLN A 285 5.30 22.59 20.04
C GLN A 285 3.82 22.21 19.85
N LEU A 286 3.24 21.34 20.70
CA LEU A 286 1.86 20.87 20.55
C LEU A 286 0.80 21.91 21.01
N GLY A 287 -0.16 22.19 20.14
CA GLY A 287 -1.48 22.70 20.52
C GLY A 287 -2.28 21.63 21.30
N GLN A 288 -3.07 22.06 22.29
CA GLN A 288 -3.54 21.29 23.46
C GLN A 288 -4.38 20.00 23.25
N SER A 289 -4.71 19.54 22.03
CA SER A 289 -5.71 18.46 21.84
C SER A 289 -5.18 17.09 21.36
N VAL A 290 -3.97 17.00 20.80
CA VAL A 290 -3.42 15.74 20.24
C VAL A 290 -2.41 15.07 21.23
N ALA A 291 -2.33 15.59 22.45
CA ALA A 291 -1.06 15.78 23.15
C ALA A 291 -0.64 14.70 24.18
N ALA A 292 -1.49 13.77 24.64
CA ALA A 292 -1.10 12.88 25.73
C ALA A 292 -0.42 11.58 25.27
N GLU A 293 -1.09 10.82 24.38
CA GLU A 293 -0.57 9.52 23.92
C GLU A 293 0.58 9.68 22.91
N ILE A 294 0.53 10.68 22.04
CA ILE A 294 1.63 10.99 21.12
C ILE A 294 2.87 11.46 21.88
N SER A 295 2.70 12.30 22.91
CA SER A 295 3.82 12.75 23.73
C SER A 295 4.44 11.61 24.54
N SER A 296 3.63 10.71 25.12
CA SER A 296 4.15 9.56 25.84
C SER A 296 4.91 8.59 24.92
N LEU A 297 4.48 8.43 23.68
CA LEU A 297 5.22 7.68 22.66
C LEU A 297 6.57 8.34 22.34
N LEU A 298 6.62 9.66 22.13
CA LEU A 298 7.87 10.39 21.88
C LEU A 298 8.88 10.32 23.03
N GLU A 299 8.41 10.08 24.26
CA GLU A 299 9.26 9.89 25.43
C GLU A 299 9.82 8.47 25.57
N THR A 300 9.22 7.49 24.88
CA THR A 300 9.63 6.09 24.95
C THR A 300 11.01 5.88 24.32
N GLN A 301 11.87 5.11 24.99
CA GLN A 301 13.23 4.83 24.53
C GLN A 301 13.26 4.26 23.11
N GLU A 302 12.38 3.30 22.80
CA GLU A 302 12.32 2.66 21.47
C GLU A 302 12.02 3.66 20.34
N VAL A 303 11.13 4.64 20.59
CA VAL A 303 10.77 5.68 19.61
C VAL A 303 11.96 6.61 19.42
N ARG A 304 12.60 7.04 20.52
CA ARG A 304 13.79 7.90 20.47
C ARG A 304 14.95 7.23 19.74
N GLU A 305 15.16 5.93 19.95
CA GLU A 305 16.19 5.16 19.23
C GLU A 305 15.94 5.17 17.71
N VAL A 306 14.69 5.03 17.27
CA VAL A 306 14.36 5.11 15.83
C VAL A 306 14.53 6.54 15.30
N ILE A 307 14.05 7.55 16.03
CA ILE A 307 14.15 8.97 15.61
C ILE A 307 15.61 9.42 15.54
N GLN A 308 16.44 9.09 16.53
CA GLN A 308 17.85 9.46 16.56
C GLN A 308 18.71 8.60 15.61
N GLY A 309 18.12 7.58 15.00
CA GLY A 309 18.80 6.63 14.12
C GLY A 309 19.68 5.62 14.85
N GLY A 310 19.59 5.53 16.18
CA GLY A 310 20.29 4.56 17.02
C GLY A 310 21.78 4.44 16.66
N THR A 311 22.24 3.20 16.45
CA THR A 311 23.63 2.89 16.05
C THR A 311 23.95 3.19 14.59
N ILE A 312 22.99 3.69 13.81
CA ILE A 312 23.07 3.91 12.37
C ILE A 312 23.49 5.37 12.06
N CYS A 313 23.40 6.27 13.05
CA CYS A 313 23.81 7.67 12.96
C CYS A 313 23.14 8.43 11.79
N ALA A 314 21.87 8.16 11.53
CA ALA A 314 21.08 8.80 10.48
C ALA A 314 19.75 9.33 11.05
N PRO A 315 19.77 10.38 11.88
CA PRO A 315 18.57 10.86 12.55
C PRO A 315 17.48 11.28 11.56
N LEU A 316 16.23 11.09 11.97
CA LEU A 316 15.07 11.70 11.34
C LEU A 316 14.95 13.13 11.88
N ASP A 317 14.96 14.10 10.97
CA ASP A 317 14.77 15.52 11.24
C ASP A 317 13.56 16.05 10.48
N THR A 318 13.18 17.30 10.77
CA THR A 318 12.03 17.98 10.14
C THR A 318 12.17 18.04 8.61
N GLU A 319 13.39 18.27 8.09
CA GLU A 319 13.67 18.34 6.65
C GLU A 319 13.46 17.00 5.94
N THR A 320 13.64 15.89 6.66
CA THR A 320 13.47 14.52 6.18
C THR A 320 12.03 14.02 6.34
N VAL A 321 11.37 14.35 7.46
CA VAL A 321 9.99 13.94 7.74
C VAL A 321 9.03 14.58 6.75
N ARG A 322 9.23 15.87 6.43
CA ARG A 322 8.36 16.61 5.50
C ARG A 322 8.19 15.93 4.13
N PRO A 323 9.25 15.54 3.39
CA PRO A 323 9.08 14.79 2.15
C PRO A 323 8.55 13.38 2.39
N CYS A 324 8.95 12.72 3.48
CA CYS A 324 8.45 11.38 3.84
C CYS A 324 6.94 11.35 4.14
N ALA A 325 6.36 12.44 4.63
CA ALA A 325 4.94 12.58 4.92
C ALA A 325 4.06 12.37 3.68
N HIS A 326 4.50 12.85 2.51
CA HIS A 326 3.80 12.66 1.23
C HIS A 326 3.77 11.21 0.75
N LEU A 327 4.56 10.32 1.34
CA LEU A 327 4.51 8.87 1.06
C LEU A 327 3.35 8.18 1.82
N ARG A 328 2.75 8.86 2.80
CA ARG A 328 1.64 8.36 3.64
C ARG A 328 0.30 9.05 3.40
N SER A 329 0.33 10.28 2.89
CA SER A 329 -0.84 11.15 2.64
C SER A 329 -1.96 10.44 1.89
#